data_AF-A0A424QH16-F1
#
_entry.id   AF-A0A424QH16-F1
#
_cell.length_a   1.000
_cell.length_b   1.000
_cell.length_c   1.000
_cell.angle_alpha   90.00
_cell.angle_beta   90.00
_cell.angle_gamma   90.00
#
_symmetry.space_group_name_H-M   'P 1'
#
loop_
_entity.id
_entity.type
_entity.pdbx_description
1 polymer ?
#
loop_
_entity_poly.entity_id
_entity_poly.type
_entity_poly.pdbx_seq_one_letter_code
_entity_poly.pdbx_strand_id
1 'polypeptide(L)'
;MDKVINWKSNLDFTISTLSSKFPKYLVIIALLSVTFFELVGGFSSFFGIVEICMGYKPLYWSKIGVYSSSLALLILLTGQRISMNYEDAKTIVIYFLVCIAGMMMVN
;
A
#
# COMPACT_ATOMS: atom_id res chain seq x y z
N MET A 1 -9.18 -6.33 5.25
CA MET A 1 -10.40 -5.74 5.86
C MET A 1 -10.15 -5.21 7.28
N ASP A 2 -9.05 -5.57 7.96
CA ASP A 2 -8.68 -5.04 9.29
C ASP A 2 -8.56 -3.52 9.40
N LYS A 3 -8.11 -2.81 8.35
CA LYS A 3 -7.91 -1.35 8.40
C LYS A 3 -9.21 -0.52 8.46
N VAL A 4 -10.33 -1.03 7.92
CA VAL A 4 -11.62 -0.34 7.98
C VAL A 4 -12.30 -0.55 9.33
N ILE A 5 -12.14 -1.74 9.91
CA ILE A 5 -12.79 -2.14 11.17
C ILE A 5 -12.00 -1.61 12.39
N ASN A 6 -10.66 -1.59 12.33
CA ASN A 6 -9.78 -1.08 13.39
C ASN A 6 -9.14 0.28 13.06
N TRP A 7 -9.82 1.11 12.26
CA TRP A 7 -9.27 2.39 11.80
C TRP A 7 -8.85 3.30 12.97
N LYS A 8 -9.66 3.40 14.02
CA LYS A 8 -9.32 4.18 15.23
C LYS A 8 -8.08 3.65 15.94
N SER A 9 -8.00 2.34 16.19
CA SER A 9 -6.86 1.74 16.89
C SER A 9 -5.55 1.87 16.10
N ASN A 10 -5.61 1.75 14.78
CA ASN A 10 -4.44 1.89 13.90
C ASN A 10 -3.98 3.35 13.78
N LEU A 11 -4.95 4.26 13.74
CA LEU A 11 -4.71 5.70 13.68
C LEU A 11 -4.18 6.22 15.02
N ASP A 12 -4.67 5.72 16.16
CA ASP A 12 -4.14 6.05 17.49
C ASP A 12 -2.72 5.50 17.70
N PHE A 13 -2.40 4.28 17.23
CA PHE A 13 -1.04 3.74 17.24
C PHE A 13 -0.09 4.55 16.34
N THR A 14 -0.54 4.89 15.14
CA THR A 14 0.29 5.67 14.20
C THR A 14 0.48 7.10 14.72
N ILE A 15 -0.55 7.71 15.30
CA ILE A 15 -0.46 9.04 15.92
C ILE A 15 0.45 9.00 17.14
N SER A 16 0.34 8.03 18.04
CA SER A 16 1.21 7.98 19.23
C SER A 16 2.68 7.80 18.83
N THR A 17 2.94 7.06 17.74
CA THR A 17 4.30 6.82 17.23
C THR A 17 4.86 8.02 16.43
N LEU A 18 4.05 8.71 15.63
CA LEU A 18 4.50 9.86 14.83
C LEU A 18 4.30 11.23 15.50
N SER A 19 3.56 11.31 16.61
CA SER A 19 3.22 12.57 17.30
C SER A 19 4.45 13.40 17.70
N SER A 20 5.63 12.79 17.83
CA SER A 20 6.86 13.52 18.17
C SER A 20 7.51 14.19 16.96
N LYS A 21 7.15 13.82 15.72
CA LYS A 21 7.82 14.28 14.48
C LYS A 21 6.89 14.93 13.46
N PHE A 22 5.59 14.59 13.45
CA PHE A 22 4.63 15.11 12.49
C PHE A 22 3.32 15.56 13.14
N PRO A 23 2.67 16.62 12.61
CA PRO A 23 1.34 17.00 13.04
C PRO A 23 0.33 15.89 12.71
N LYS A 24 -0.58 15.62 13.65
CA LYS A 24 -1.59 14.56 13.56
C LYS A 24 -2.36 14.58 12.23
N TYR A 25 -2.66 15.75 11.70
CA TYR A 25 -3.36 15.93 10.42
C TYR A 25 -2.61 15.30 9.22
N LEU A 26 -1.29 15.47 9.14
CA LEU A 26 -0.50 14.87 8.04
C LEU A 26 -0.47 13.35 8.14
N VAL A 27 -0.40 12.80 9.36
CA VAL A 27 -0.44 11.36 9.61
C VAL A 27 -1.78 10.77 9.16
N ILE A 28 -2.88 11.46 9.47
CA ILE A 28 -4.24 11.05 9.07
C ILE A 28 -4.37 11.07 7.54
N ILE A 29 -3.88 12.12 6.86
CA ILE A 29 -3.89 12.18 5.39
C ILE A 29 -3.10 11.03 4.77
N ALA A 30 -1.89 10.76 5.28
CA ALA A 30 -1.05 9.68 4.76
C ALA A 30 -1.76 8.32 4.88
N LEU A 31 -2.37 8.05 6.04
CA LEU A 31 -3.08 6.80 6.30
C LEU A 31 -4.33 6.66 5.43
N LEU A 32 -5.07 7.76 5.20
CA LEU A 32 -6.23 7.78 4.33
C LEU A 32 -5.84 7.59 2.85
N SER A 33 -4.76 8.23 2.42
CA SER A 33 -4.19 8.06 1.07
C SER A 33 -3.73 6.62 0.82
N VAL A 34 -3.01 6.00 1.76
CA VAL A 34 -2.62 4.59 1.67
C VAL A 34 -3.84 3.69 1.55
N THR A 35 -4.85 3.90 2.41
CA THR A 35 -6.05 3.06 2.41
C THR A 35 -6.79 3.17 1.07
N PHE A 36 -6.84 4.36 0.48
CA PHE A 36 -7.39 4.56 -0.85
C PHE A 36 -6.61 3.79 -1.92
N PHE A 37 -5.28 3.90 -1.95
CA PHE A 37 -4.45 3.15 -2.90
C PHE A 37 -4.50 1.64 -2.68
N GLU A 38 -4.61 1.17 -1.44
CA GLU A 38 -4.79 -0.26 -1.13
C GLU A 38 -6.12 -0.80 -1.65
N LEU A 39 -7.20 -0.03 -1.52
CA LEU A 39 -8.50 -0.42 -2.05
C LEU A 39 -8.48 -0.46 -3.58
N VAL A 40 -8.02 0.61 -4.22
CA VAL A 40 -7.92 0.67 -5.68
C VAL A 40 -7.02 -0.45 -6.21
N GLY A 41 -5.85 -0.65 -5.60
CA GLY A 41 -4.92 -1.70 -5.97
C GLY A 41 -5.50 -3.09 -5.76
N GLY A 42 -6.13 -3.34 -4.62
CA GLY A 42 -6.78 -4.63 -4.33
C GLY A 42 -7.88 -4.98 -5.34
N PHE A 43 -8.76 -4.02 -5.66
CA PHE A 43 -9.80 -4.21 -6.67
C PHE A 43 -9.21 -4.41 -8.07
N SER A 44 -8.26 -3.56 -8.49
CA SER A 44 -7.63 -3.67 -9.81
C SER A 44 -6.81 -4.95 -9.96
N SER A 45 -6.13 -5.43 -8.91
CA SER A 45 -5.44 -6.73 -8.93
C SER A 45 -6.39 -7.90 -9.08
N PHE A 46 -7.59 -7.84 -8.47
CA PHE A 46 -8.60 -8.89 -8.65
C PHE A 46 -9.06 -8.98 -10.12
N PHE A 47 -9.37 -7.83 -10.74
CA PHE A 47 -9.70 -7.80 -12.17
C PHE A 47 -8.50 -8.15 -13.05
N GLY A 48 -7.27 -7.79 -12.66
CA GLY A 48 -6.04 -8.14 -13.37
C GLY A 48 -5.79 -9.65 -13.43
N ILE A 49 -6.13 -10.40 -12.38
CA ILE A 49 -6.07 -11.87 -12.41
C ILE A 49 -7.04 -12.44 -13.45
N VAL A 50 -8.25 -11.87 -13.54
CA VAL A 50 -9.23 -12.26 -14.57
C VAL A 50 -8.71 -11.94 -15.97
N GLU A 51 -8.09 -10.77 -16.18
CA GLU A 51 -7.46 -10.42 -17.45
C GLU A 51 -6.40 -11.44 -17.90
N ILE A 52 -5.52 -11.82 -16.98
CA ILE A 52 -4.46 -12.80 -17.24
C ILE A 52 -5.06 -14.17 -17.56
N CYS A 53 -6.05 -14.62 -16.80
CA CYS A 53 -6.68 -15.92 -16.98
C CYS A 53 -7.47 -16.04 -18.30
N MET A 54 -8.12 -14.95 -18.72
CA MET A 54 -8.86 -14.89 -19.98
C MET A 54 -7.95 -14.60 -21.19
N GLY A 55 -6.66 -14.30 -20.96
CA GLY A 55 -5.69 -14.01 -22.01
C GLY A 55 -5.92 -12.65 -22.69
N TYR A 56 -6.59 -11.71 -22.03
CA TYR A 56 -6.83 -10.38 -22.59
C TYR A 56 -5.51 -9.63 -22.79
N LYS A 57 -5.40 -8.93 -23.92
CA LYS A 57 -4.30 -8.01 -24.21
C LYS A 57 -4.86 -6.69 -24.72
N PRO A 58 -4.43 -5.54 -24.16
CA PRO A 58 -3.41 -5.38 -23.11
C PRO A 58 -3.98 -5.51 -21.68
N LEU A 59 -3.10 -5.81 -20.71
CA LEU A 59 -3.42 -6.06 -19.29
C LEU A 59 -3.60 -4.75 -18.49
N TYR A 60 -4.66 -3.99 -18.74
CA TYR A 60 -4.84 -2.66 -18.15
C TYR A 60 -5.05 -2.71 -16.64
N TRP A 61 -5.93 -3.58 -16.15
CA TRP A 61 -6.26 -3.68 -14.73
C TRP A 61 -5.08 -4.22 -13.92
N SER A 62 -4.36 -5.19 -14.49
CA SER A 62 -3.17 -5.75 -13.85
C SER A 62 -2.06 -4.69 -13.70
N LYS A 63 -1.88 -3.79 -14.67
CA LYS A 63 -0.95 -2.65 -14.56
C LYS A 63 -1.36 -1.71 -13.43
N ILE A 64 -2.62 -1.26 -13.46
CA ILE A 64 -3.14 -0.30 -12.46
C ILE A 64 -3.04 -0.86 -11.04
N GLY A 65 -3.34 -2.15 -10.85
CA GLY A 65 -3.20 -2.83 -9.56
C GLY A 65 -1.77 -2.79 -9.03
N VAL A 66 -0.80 -3.21 -9.84
CA VAL A 66 0.61 -3.23 -9.42
C VAL A 66 1.16 -1.83 -9.14
N TYR A 67 0.83 -0.83 -9.97
CA TYR A 67 1.28 0.56 -9.75
C TYR A 67 0.70 1.15 -8.46
N SER A 68 -0.60 0.98 -8.22
CA SER A 68 -1.26 1.51 -7.02
C SER A 68 -0.80 0.80 -5.74
N SER A 69 -0.62 -0.52 -5.76
CA SER A 69 -0.05 -1.27 -4.62
C SER A 69 1.39 -0.86 -4.31
N SER A 70 2.23 -0.67 -5.33
CA SER A 70 3.60 -0.17 -5.17
C SER A 70 3.63 1.21 -4.51
N LEU A 71 2.72 2.11 -4.90
CA LEU A 71 2.61 3.45 -4.35
C LEU A 71 2.13 3.44 -2.89
N ALA A 72 1.17 2.58 -2.54
CA ALA A 72 0.74 2.36 -1.16
C ALA A 72 1.90 1.88 -0.26
N LEU A 73 2.70 0.92 -0.74
CA LEU A 73 3.85 0.39 -0.02
C LEU A 73 4.96 1.44 0.18
N LEU A 74 5.21 2.31 -0.80
CA LEU A 74 6.18 3.41 -0.66
C LEU A 74 5.77 4.40 0.43
N ILE A 75 4.48 4.77 0.49
CA ILE A 75 3.98 5.69 1.53
C ILE A 75 4.11 5.02 2.91
N LEU A 76 3.76 3.74 3.03
CA LEU A 76 3.92 2.97 4.27
C LEU A 76 5.39 2.86 4.70
N LEU A 77 6.30 2.54 3.78
CA LEU A 77 7.73 2.43 4.05
C LEU A 77 8.30 3.76 4.58
N THR A 78 7.89 4.87 3.97
CA THR A 78 8.27 6.21 4.40
C THR A 78 7.78 6.49 5.82
N GLY A 79 6.53 6.13 6.12
CA GLY A 79 5.97 6.20 7.48
C GLY A 79 6.78 5.41 8.50
N GLN A 80 7.15 4.16 8.18
CA GLN A 80 7.93 3.30 9.09
C GLN A 80 9.38 3.78 9.30
N ARG A 81 9.99 4.42 8.29
CA ARG A 81 11.32 5.01 8.43
C ARG A 81 11.31 6.25 9.34
N ILE A 82 10.26 7.06 9.25
CA ILE A 82 10.07 8.23 10.11
C ILE A 82 9.87 7.82 11.57
N SER A 83 9.06 6.79 11.81
CA SER A 83 8.81 6.22 13.14
C SER A 83 10.01 5.45 13.71
N MET A 84 11.08 5.27 12.94
CA MET A 84 12.26 4.46 13.31
C MET A 84 11.90 3.00 13.62
N ASN A 85 10.79 2.50 13.06
CA ASN A 85 10.36 1.12 13.22
C ASN A 85 11.00 0.24 12.13
N TYR A 86 12.20 -0.25 12.43
CA TYR A 86 13.02 -1.00 11.47
C TYR A 86 12.51 -2.43 11.22
N GLU A 87 11.78 -3.04 12.16
CA GLU A 87 11.24 -4.39 11.96
C GLU A 87 10.11 -4.38 10.93
N ASP A 88 9.13 -3.50 11.11
CA ASP A 88 8.00 -3.40 10.17
C ASP A 88 8.44 -2.89 8.79
N ALA A 89 9.45 -2.01 8.74
CA ALA A 89 10.02 -1.53 7.49
C ALA A 89 10.60 -2.68 6.64
N LYS A 90 11.23 -3.70 7.24
CA LYS A 90 11.78 -4.85 6.49
C LYS A 90 10.68 -5.63 5.78
N THR A 91 9.58 -5.89 6.49
CA THR A 91 8.42 -6.61 5.95
C THR A 91 7.83 -5.88 4.75
N ILE A 92 7.69 -4.55 4.83
CA ILE A 92 7.20 -3.72 3.70
C ILE A 92 8.13 -3.79 2.49
N VAL A 93 9.46 -3.76 2.70
CA VAL A 93 10.43 -3.88 1.60
C VAL A 93 10.29 -5.20 0.86
N ILE A 94 10.06 -6.31 1.58
CA ILE A 94 9.85 -7.62 0.96
C ILE A 94 8.62 -7.61 0.04
N TYR A 95 7.49 -7.05 0.49
CA TYR A 95 6.30 -6.91 -0.35
C TYR A 95 6.50 -5.96 -1.54
N PHE A 96 7.31 -4.92 -1.35
CA PHE A 96 7.64 -3.98 -2.43
C PHE A 96 8.46 -4.66 -3.54
N LEU A 97 9.41 -5.54 -3.18
CA LEU A 97 10.14 -6.35 -4.16
C LEU A 97 9.22 -7.25 -4.98
N VAL A 98 8.20 -7.85 -4.35
CA VAL A 98 7.19 -8.66 -5.07
C VAL A 98 6.40 -7.79 -6.05
N CYS A 99 6.05 -6.54 -5.69
CA CYS A 99 5.40 -5.61 -6.61
C CYS A 99 6.28 -5.25 -7.82
N ILE A 100 7.59 -5.05 -7.61
CA ILE A 100 8.54 -4.80 -8.71
C ILE A 100 8.58 -6.00 -9.67
N ALA A 101 8.69 -7.22 -9.13
CA ALA A 101 8.67 -8.43 -9.95
C ALA A 101 7.36 -8.52 -10.77
N GLY A 102 6.21 -8.26 -10.14
CA GLY A 102 4.93 -8.20 -10.84
C GLY A 102 4.88 -7.13 -11.93
N MET A 103 5.49 -5.96 -11.70
CA MET A 103 5.54 -4.89 -12.69
C MET A 103 6.34 -5.30 -13.93
N MET A 104 7.46 -6.00 -13.75
CA MET A 104 8.25 -6.54 -14.86
C MET A 104 7.51 -7.59 -15.68
N MET A 105 6.63 -8.39 -15.05
CA MET A 105 5.87 -9.44 -15.75
C MET A 105 4.69 -8.88 -16.56
N VAL A 106 4.09 -7.79 -16.09
CA VAL A 106 2.89 -7.20 -16.70
C VAL A 106 3.24 -6.14 -17.76
N ASN A 107 4.48 -5.62 -17.74
CA ASN A 107 4.97 -4.65 -18.73
C ASN A 107 5.41 -5.31 -20.03
#